data_AF-A0A7J5WQK4-F1
#
_entry.id   AF-A0A7J5WQK4-F1
#
_cell.length_a   1.000
_cell.length_b   1.000
_cell.length_c   1.000
_cell.angle_alpha   90.00
_cell.angle_beta   90.00
_cell.angle_gamma   90.00
#
_symmetry.space_group_name_H-M   'P 1'
#
loop_
_entity.id
_entity.type
_entity.pdbx_description
1 polymer ?
#
loop_
_entity_poly.entity_id
_entity_poly.type
_entity_poly.pdbx_seq_one_letter_code
_entity_poly.pdbx_strand_id
1 'polypeptide(L)' 'MAGIYIHIPFCKKACNYCNFHFSVNKQALPKMAEAIVVETVLQKHYLNEPIE' A
#
# COMPACT_ATOMS: atom_id res chain seq x y z
N MET A 1 -8.52 -6.84 17.09
CA MET A 1 -7.82 -5.60 16.66
C MET A 1 -8.01 -5.41 15.16
N ALA A 2 -8.75 -4.37 14.79
CA ALA A 2 -8.88 -3.92 13.40
C ALA A 2 -7.57 -3.33 12.89
N GLY A 3 -6.82 -4.08 12.06
CA GLY A 3 -5.62 -3.59 11.40
C GLY A 3 -5.89 -3.27 9.94
N ILE A 4 -5.38 -2.14 9.45
CA ILE A 4 -5.35 -1.82 8.02
C ILE A 4 -3.91 -2.02 7.54
N TYR A 5 -3.72 -2.90 6.56
CA TYR A 5 -2.43 -3.09 5.89
C TYR A 5 -2.41 -2.33 4.58
N ILE A 6 -1.43 -1.42 4.43
CA ILE A 6 -1.20 -0.68 3.18
C ILE A 6 0.19 -1.05 2.68
N HIS A 7 0.28 -1.59 1.47
CA HIS A 7 1.54 -1.92 0.85
C HIS A 7 2.17 -0.69 0.17
N ILE A 8 3.38 -0.30 0.58
CA ILE A 8 4.15 0.80 -0.04
C ILE A 8 5.39 0.23 -0.74
N PRO A 9 5.36 -0.02 -2.05
CA PRO A 9 6.42 -0.72 -2.78
C PRO A 9 7.57 0.21 -3.20
N PHE A 10 7.93 1.20 -2.39
CA PHE A 10 8.99 2.18 -2.74
C PHE A 10 10.13 2.16 -1.73
N CYS A 11 11.35 2.00 -2.23
CA CYS A 11 12.56 1.97 -1.42
C CYS A 11 13.50 3.13 -1.79
N LYS A 12 14.33 3.58 -0.83
CA LYS A 12 15.35 4.60 -1.11
C LYS A 12 16.50 4.06 -1.96
N LYS A 13 16.84 2.79 -1.79
CA LYS A 13 17.90 2.05 -2.51
C LYS A 13 17.51 0.57 -2.61
N ALA A 14 18.07 -0.14 -3.57
CA ALA A 14 17.93 -1.59 -3.66
C ALA A 14 18.87 -2.26 -2.66
N CYS A 15 18.34 -3.18 -1.85
CA CYS A 15 19.13 -3.98 -0.91
C CYS A 15 19.36 -5.37 -1.51
N ASN A 16 20.61 -5.86 -1.51
CA ASN A 16 20.97 -7.15 -2.10
C ASN A 16 20.30 -8.36 -1.44
N TYR A 17 19.87 -8.22 -0.19
CA TYR A 17 19.20 -9.28 0.57
C TYR A 17 17.66 -9.16 0.56
N CYS A 18 17.11 -8.09 -0.03
CA CYS A 18 15.67 -7.85 0.02
C CYS A 18 14.96 -8.71 -1.03
N ASN A 19 14.03 -9.56 -0.58
CA ASN A 19 13.23 -10.44 -1.43
C ASN A 19 11.75 -10.02 -1.52
N PHE A 20 11.44 -8.77 -1.21
CA PHE A 20 10.09 -8.20 -1.38
C PHE A 20 9.97 -7.50 -2.73
N HIS A 21 8.74 -7.34 -3.21
CA HIS A 21 8.49 -6.51 -4.37
C HIS A 21 8.69 -5.02 -4.01
N PHE A 22 9.60 -4.34 -4.72
CA PHE A 22 9.83 -2.90 -4.54
C PHE A 22 10.32 -2.23 -5.81
N SER A 23 10.19 -0.91 -5.86
CA SER A 23 10.80 -0.02 -6.83
C SER A 23 11.66 1.03 -6.11
N VAL A 24 12.82 1.35 -6.68
CA VAL A 24 13.61 2.52 -6.24
C VAL A 24 13.20 3.81 -6.94
N ASN A 25 12.43 3.72 -8.04
CA ASN A 25 11.89 4.87 -8.72
C ASN A 25 10.68 5.43 -7.95
N LYS A 26 10.88 6.58 -7.30
CA LYS A 26 9.87 7.27 -6.49
C LYS A 26 9.03 8.29 -7.26
N GLN A 27 9.22 8.45 -8.57
CA GLN A 27 8.43 9.38 -9.39
C GLN A 27 6.93 9.04 -9.36
N ALA A 28 6.59 7.76 -9.24
CA ALA A 28 5.21 7.30 -9.17
C ALA A 28 4.59 7.36 -7.76
N LEU A 29 5.35 7.74 -6.72
CA LEU A 29 4.88 7.74 -5.34
C LEU A 29 3.66 8.67 -5.12
N PRO A 30 3.63 9.92 -5.64
CA PRO A 30 2.45 10.77 -5.49
C PRO A 30 1.20 10.15 -6.12
N LYS A 31 1.35 9.59 -7.34
CA LYS A 31 0.25 8.91 -8.04
C LYS A 31 -0.22 7.65 -7.31
N MET A 32 0.68 6.90 -6.68
CA MET A 32 0.30 5.75 -5.84
C MET A 32 -0.50 6.20 -4.62
N ALA A 33 -0.09 7.28 -3.95
CA ALA A 33 -0.81 7.79 -2.79
C ALA A 33 -2.24 8.22 -3.16
N GLU A 34 -2.41 8.92 -4.29
CA GLU A 34 -3.73 9.26 -4.82
C GLU A 34 -4.57 8.01 -5.14
N ALA A 35 -3.96 7.01 -5.77
CA ALA A 35 -4.64 5.75 -6.09
C ALA A 35 -5.12 5.00 -4.84
N ILE A 36 -4.31 4.96 -3.76
CA ILE A 36 -4.70 4.36 -2.48
C ILE A 36 -5.91 5.10 -1.88
N VAL A 37 -5.94 6.44 -1.93
CA VAL A 37 -7.11 7.22 -1.47
C VAL A 37 -8.36 6.83 -2.26
N VAL A 38 -8.27 6.73 -3.58
CA VAL A 38 -9.39 6.28 -4.43
C VAL A 38 -9.82 4.86 -4.04
N GLU A 39 -8.87 3.95 -3.82
CA GLU A 39 -9.15 2.57 -3.41
C GLU A 39 -9.91 2.50 -2.09
N THR A 40 -9.60 3.33 -1.09
CA THR A 40 -10.33 3.32 0.19
C THR A 40 -11.84 3.56 0.02
N VAL A 41 -12.23 4.42 -0.94
CA VAL A 41 -13.63 4.68 -1.25
C VAL A 41 -14.28 3.47 -1.92
N LEU A 42 -13.55 2.81 -2.83
CA LEU A 42 -14.01 1.61 -3.52
C LEU A 42 -14.17 0.43 -2.55
N GLN A 43 -13.25 0.30 -1.60
CA GLN A 43 -13.20 -0.78 -0.61
C GLN A 43 -13.97 -0.49 0.68
N LYS A 44 -14.76 0.58 0.73
CA LYS A 44 -15.50 0.98 1.95
C LYS A 44 -16.45 -0.10 2.50
N HIS A 45 -16.84 -1.06 1.67
CA HIS A 45 -17.69 -2.21 2.02
C HIS A 45 -16.93 -3.55 2.05
N TYR A 46 -15.59 -3.51 2.10
CA TYR A 46 -14.75 -4.72 2.12
C TYR A 46 -15.03 -5.60 3.34
N LEU A 47 -15.28 -5.00 4.50
CA LEU A 47 -15.68 -5.71 5.72
C LEU A 47 -17.19 -5.73 5.83
N ASN A 48 -17.77 -6.93 5.73
CA ASN A 48 -19.20 -7.17 5.93
C ASN A 48 -19.54 -7.71 7.33
N GLU A 49 -18.51 -7.96 8.14
CA GLU A 49 -18.63 -8.53 9.49
C GLU A 49 -17.99 -7.57 10.51
N PRO A 50 -18.51 -7.52 11.75
CA PRO A 50 -17.94 -6.70 12.81
C PRO A 50 -16.54 -7.20 13.17
N ILE A 51 -15.66 -6.26 13.52
CA ILE A 51 -14.28 -6.56 13.92
C ILE A 51 -14.24 -6.79 15.42
N GLU A 52 -13.72 -7.95 15.86
CA GLU A 52 -13.49 -8.31 17.27
C GLU A 52 -12.30 -7.57 17.91
#